data_AF-A0A958V2A4-F1
#
_entry.id   AF-A0A958V2A4-F1
#
_cell.length_a   1.000
_cell.length_b   1.000
_cell.length_c   1.000
_cell.angle_alpha   90.00
_cell.angle_beta   90.00
_cell.angle_gamma   90.00
#
_symmetry.space_group_name_H-M   'P 1'
#
loop_
_entity.id
_entity.type
_entity.pdbx_description
1 polymer ?
#
loop_
_entity_poly.entity_id
_entity_poly.type
_entity_poly.pdbx_seq_one_letter_code
_entity_poly.pdbx_strand_id
1 'polypeptide(L)'
;MEEINYIRHLNGVFEQFSKDARLNPTHISLYVALFQIWNYNFFKEEFFINREEVMALSKIGSKSTYHRCIKELSHWNYILYVPSHNPFKGSRIKMFDFGISIEQALYPSNTNLGTSSGQALVPILKHIQTVENNKNKNK
;
A
#
# COMPACT_ATOMS: atom_id res chain seq x y z
N MET A 1 17.08 -10.55 -7.25
CA MET A 1 15.80 -9.95 -6.81
C MET A 1 15.56 -8.79 -7.74
N GLU A 2 14.43 -8.76 -8.46
CA GLU A 2 14.09 -7.62 -9.32
C GLU A 2 13.97 -6.36 -8.46
N GLU A 3 14.44 -5.24 -9.00
CA GLU A 3 14.40 -3.94 -8.32
C GLU A 3 12.94 -3.48 -8.17
N ILE A 4 12.51 -3.19 -6.93
CA ILE A 4 11.15 -2.69 -6.68
C ILE A 4 11.00 -1.31 -7.31
N ASN A 5 10.08 -1.19 -8.25
CA ASN A 5 9.70 0.11 -8.78
C ASN A 5 8.64 0.76 -7.88
N TYR A 6 9.02 1.84 -7.19
CA TYR A 6 8.16 2.57 -6.25
C TYR A 6 6.79 2.93 -6.86
N ILE A 7 6.77 3.48 -8.07
CA ILE A 7 5.55 3.99 -8.71
C ILE A 7 4.64 2.83 -9.12
N ARG A 8 5.20 1.78 -9.74
CA ARG A 8 4.43 0.60 -10.14
C ARG A 8 3.84 -0.10 -8.93
N HIS A 9 4.63 -0.30 -7.88
CA HIS A 9 4.16 -0.89 -6.64
C HIS A 9 3.02 -0.07 -6.02
N LEU A 10 3.18 1.25 -5.95
CA LEU A 10 2.18 2.14 -5.38
C LEU A 10 0.86 2.10 -6.16
N ASN A 11 0.93 2.13 -7.50
CA ASN A 11 -0.25 2.00 -8.34
C ASN A 11 -0.92 0.63 -8.18
N GLY A 12 -0.12 -0.45 -8.17
CA GLY A 12 -0.62 -1.80 -8.00
C GLY A 12 -1.32 -2.02 -6.66
N VAL A 13 -0.74 -1.53 -5.56
CA VAL A 13 -1.38 -1.66 -4.25
C VAL A 13 -2.66 -0.82 -4.14
N PHE A 14 -2.69 0.39 -4.75
CA PHE A 14 -3.92 1.19 -4.78
C PHE A 14 -5.05 0.51 -5.54
N GLU A 15 -4.73 -0.19 -6.63
CA GLU A 15 -5.71 -1.02 -7.32
C GLU A 15 -6.24 -2.14 -6.39
N GLN A 16 -5.35 -2.83 -5.67
CA GLN A 16 -5.78 -3.83 -4.68
C GLN A 16 -6.66 -3.23 -3.58
N PHE A 17 -6.31 -2.05 -3.06
CA PHE A 17 -7.10 -1.36 -2.05
C PHE A 17 -8.52 -1.04 -2.52
N SER A 18 -8.68 -0.62 -3.77
CA SER A 18 -9.99 -0.32 -4.34
C SER A 18 -10.90 -1.54 -4.50
N LYS A 19 -10.31 -2.73 -4.62
CA LYS A 19 -11.02 -4.00 -4.81
C LYS A 19 -11.32 -4.71 -3.49
N ASP A 20 -10.50 -4.51 -2.47
CA ASP A 20 -10.64 -5.20 -1.18
C ASP A 20 -11.52 -4.42 -0.18
N ALA A 21 -12.79 -4.79 -0.12
CA ALA A 21 -13.78 -4.20 0.79
C ALA A 21 -13.51 -4.48 2.29
N ARG A 22 -12.58 -5.38 2.64
CA ARG A 22 -12.23 -5.67 4.04
C ARG A 22 -11.34 -4.59 4.65
N LEU A 23 -10.63 -3.83 3.81
CA LEU A 23 -9.77 -2.76 4.25
C LEU A 23 -10.58 -1.59 4.81
N ASN A 24 -10.00 -0.91 5.78
CA ASN A 24 -10.52 0.33 6.33
C ASN A 24 -9.42 1.40 6.23
N PRO A 25 -9.72 2.69 6.49
CA PRO A 25 -8.72 3.74 6.40
C PRO A 25 -7.49 3.51 7.29
N THR A 26 -7.66 2.84 8.44
CA THR A 26 -6.56 2.50 9.34
C THR A 26 -5.61 1.47 8.73
N HIS A 27 -6.14 0.47 8.02
CA HIS A 27 -5.32 -0.48 7.26
C HIS A 27 -4.47 0.21 6.20
N ILE A 28 -5.09 1.09 5.41
CA ILE A 28 -4.41 1.83 4.34
C ILE A 28 -3.31 2.71 4.94
N SER A 29 -3.62 3.47 5.99
CA SER A 29 -2.64 4.34 6.65
C SER A 29 -1.47 3.55 7.24
N LEU A 30 -1.74 2.40 7.86
CA LEU A 30 -0.71 1.50 8.38
C LEU A 30 0.18 0.93 7.27
N TYR A 31 -0.42 0.46 6.17
CA TYR A 31 0.34 -0.04 5.02
C TYR A 31 1.26 1.04 4.45
N VAL A 32 0.74 2.25 4.23
CA VAL A 32 1.53 3.35 3.67
C VAL A 32 2.70 3.73 4.59
N ALA A 33 2.49 3.73 5.91
CA ALA A 33 3.58 3.94 6.87
C ALA A 33 4.67 2.84 6.76
N LEU A 34 4.27 1.56 6.65
CA LEU A 34 5.21 0.45 6.44
C LEU A 34 5.93 0.56 5.09
N PHE A 35 5.23 0.95 4.03
CA PHE A 35 5.80 1.17 2.70
C PHE A 35 6.85 2.29 2.69
N GLN A 36 6.60 3.39 3.41
CA GLN A 36 7.59 4.46 3.60
C GLN A 36 8.85 3.92 4.26
N ILE A 37 8.73 3.17 5.37
CA ILE A 37 9.87 2.55 6.06
C ILE A 37 10.61 1.58 5.13
N TRP A 38 9.89 0.78 4.35
CA TRP A 38 10.48 -0.14 3.40
C TRP A 38 11.32 0.58 2.33
N ASN A 39 10.81 1.69 1.80
CA ASN A 39 11.53 2.58 0.88
C ASN A 39 12.79 3.18 1.54
N TYR A 40 12.70 3.66 2.78
CA TYR A 40 13.89 4.12 3.53
C TYR A 40 14.93 3.02 3.75
N ASN A 41 14.49 1.76 3.77
CA ASN A 41 15.34 0.59 3.87
C ASN A 41 15.78 0.03 2.51
N PHE A 42 15.64 0.80 1.41
CA PHE A 42 16.02 0.41 0.06
C PHE A 42 15.37 -0.91 -0.41
N PHE A 43 14.11 -1.11 -0.02
CA PHE A 43 13.31 -2.27 -0.41
C PHE A 43 13.93 -3.64 -0.07
N LYS A 44 14.65 -3.74 1.05
CA LYS A 44 15.17 -5.02 1.56
C LYS A 44 14.07 -6.06 1.68
N GLU A 45 14.42 -7.32 1.46
CA GLU A 45 13.46 -8.45 1.56
C GLU A 45 12.72 -8.46 2.91
N GLU A 46 13.44 -8.20 4.01
CA GLU A 46 12.88 -8.01 5.35
C GLU A 46 13.49 -6.78 6.01
N PHE A 47 12.70 -6.11 6.86
CA PHE A 47 13.17 -5.01 7.69
C PHE A 47 12.55 -5.05 9.09
N PHE A 48 13.21 -4.40 10.03
CA PHE A 48 12.74 -4.28 11.41
C PHE A 48 11.93 -3.00 11.58
N ILE A 49 10.89 -3.10 12.40
CA ILE A 49 10.05 -1.95 12.77
C ILE A 49 10.04 -1.73 14.28
N ASN A 50 10.07 -0.46 14.65
CA ASN A 50 9.70 -0.01 15.98
C ASN A 50 8.19 0.27 16.01
N ARG A 51 7.47 -0.26 17.01
CA ARG A 51 6.01 -0.11 17.09
C ARG A 51 5.61 1.35 17.26
N GLU A 52 6.27 2.07 18.16
CA GLU A 52 5.96 3.47 18.47
C GLU A 52 6.12 4.36 17.23
N GLU A 53 7.18 4.13 16.46
CA GLU A 53 7.42 4.80 15.18
C GLU A 53 6.32 4.51 14.15
N VAL A 54 5.99 3.24 13.92
CA VAL A 54 4.94 2.86 12.96
C VAL A 54 3.58 3.42 13.38
N MET A 55 3.25 3.39 14.67
CA MET A 55 2.02 3.98 15.20
C MET A 55 1.97 5.49 14.95
N ALA A 56 3.07 6.21 15.18
CA ALA A 56 3.15 7.65 14.93
C ALA A 56 3.03 8.02 13.45
N LEU A 57 3.67 7.25 12.56
CA LEU A 57 3.58 7.45 11.10
C LEU A 57 2.18 7.15 10.56
N SER A 58 1.56 6.06 11.02
CA SER A 58 0.21 5.64 10.64
C SER A 58 -0.93 6.40 11.35
N LYS A 59 -0.59 7.34 12.24
CA LYS A 59 -1.57 8.11 13.05
C LYS A 59 -2.50 7.23 13.89
N ILE A 60 -2.03 6.05 14.31
CA ILE A 60 -2.77 5.13 15.17
C ILE A 60 -2.41 5.41 16.63
N GLY A 61 -3.36 5.93 17.41
CA GLY A 61 -3.17 6.14 18.86
C GLY A 61 -3.38 4.90 19.73
N SER A 62 -4.11 3.90 19.22
CA SER A 62 -4.50 2.72 20.01
C SER A 62 -3.64 1.50 19.68
N LYS A 63 -3.01 0.91 20.72
CA LYS A 63 -2.23 -0.33 20.60
C LYS A 63 -3.07 -1.51 20.11
N SER A 64 -4.31 -1.64 20.59
CA SER A 64 -5.20 -2.74 20.18
C SER A 64 -5.56 -2.62 18.70
N THR A 65 -5.84 -1.40 18.23
CA THR A 65 -6.10 -1.12 16.81
C THR A 65 -4.89 -1.44 15.96
N TYR A 66 -3.70 -1.01 16.36
CA TYR A 66 -2.45 -1.34 15.66
C TYR A 66 -2.26 -2.84 15.52
N HIS A 67 -2.36 -3.59 16.63
CA HIS A 67 -2.14 -5.03 16.63
C HIS A 67 -3.18 -5.81 15.82
N ARG A 68 -4.44 -5.34 15.81
CA ARG A 68 -5.48 -5.92 14.96
C ARG A 68 -5.15 -5.68 13.49
N CYS A 69 -4.94 -4.43 13.10
CA CYS A 69 -4.74 -4.05 11.71
C CYS A 69 -3.46 -4.65 11.10
N ILE A 70 -2.36 -4.73 11.84
CA ILE A 70 -1.12 -5.34 11.32
C ILE A 70 -1.26 -6.85 11.10
N LYS A 71 -2.02 -7.54 11.97
CA LYS A 71 -2.32 -8.96 11.82
C LYS A 71 -3.27 -9.20 10.66
N GLU A 72 -4.28 -8.35 10.50
CA GLU A 72 -5.23 -8.40 9.37
C GLU A 72 -4.51 -8.18 8.04
N LEU A 73 -3.67 -7.14 7.92
CA LEU A 73 -2.82 -6.92 6.74
C LEU A 73 -1.92 -8.13 6.44
N SER A 74 -1.37 -8.77 7.49
CA SER A 74 -0.57 -9.97 7.30
C SER A 74 -1.38 -11.18 6.86
N HIS A 75 -2.60 -11.33 7.39
CA HIS A 75 -3.51 -12.41 7.04
C HIS A 75 -4.03 -12.28 5.60
N TRP A 76 -4.17 -11.04 5.11
CA TRP A 76 -4.62 -10.75 3.74
C TRP A 76 -3.48 -10.68 2.71
N ASN A 77 -2.26 -11.08 3.09
CA ASN A 77 -1.10 -11.09 2.20
C ASN A 77 -0.76 -9.72 1.60
N TYR A 78 -0.92 -8.64 2.36
CA TYR A 78 -0.29 -7.35 2.03
C TYR A 78 1.14 -7.27 2.55
N ILE A 79 1.39 -7.91 3.69
CA ILE A 79 2.69 -8.00 4.35
C ILE A 79 2.86 -9.39 4.98
N LEU A 80 4.06 -9.73 5.39
CA LEU A 80 4.32 -10.79 6.36
C LEU A 80 4.81 -10.15 7.66
N TYR A 81 4.03 -10.30 8.72
CA TYR A 81 4.37 -9.78 10.05
C TYR A 81 4.94 -10.89 10.95
N VAL A 82 6.19 -10.72 11.37
CA VAL A 82 6.85 -11.60 12.34
C VAL A 82 7.06 -10.85 13.66
N PRO A 83 6.17 -11.05 14.65
CA PRO A 83 6.28 -10.35 15.93
C PRO A 83 7.54 -10.76 16.68
N SER A 84 8.10 -9.82 17.44
CA SER A 84 9.19 -10.08 18.37
C SER A 84 8.81 -9.62 19.77
N HIS A 85 9.09 -10.46 20.76
CA HIS A 85 8.97 -10.12 22.17
C HIS A 85 10.26 -9.48 22.74
N ASN A 86 11.31 -9.37 21.93
CA ASN A 86 12.58 -8.80 22.35
C ASN A 86 12.59 -7.27 22.08
N PRO A 87 12.65 -6.42 23.12
CA PRO A 87 12.63 -4.96 22.98
C PRO A 87 13.81 -4.40 22.17
N PHE A 88 14.92 -5.13 22.06
CA PHE A 88 16.11 -4.71 21.31
C PHE A 88 16.11 -5.16 19.85
N LYS A 89 15.23 -6.09 19.46
CA LYS A 89 15.23 -6.65 18.10
C LYS A 89 14.08 -6.16 17.22
N GLY A 90 13.05 -5.50 17.75
CA GLY A 90 11.91 -5.02 16.96
C GLY A 90 11.13 -6.15 16.27
N SER A 91 9.92 -5.88 15.77
CA SER A 91 9.22 -6.88 14.93
C SER A 91 9.76 -6.82 13.50
N ARG A 92 9.71 -7.93 12.76
CA ARG A 92 10.11 -7.95 11.34
C ARG A 92 8.91 -7.87 10.41
N ILE A 93 9.11 -7.24 9.27
CA ILE A 93 8.15 -7.11 8.18
C ILE A 93 8.83 -7.50 6.87
N LYS A 94 8.10 -8.25 6.04
CA LYS A 94 8.34 -8.36 4.60
C LYS A 94 7.13 -7.80 3.86
N MET A 95 7.35 -6.92 2.89
CA MET A 95 6.30 -6.39 2.03
C MET A 95 6.19 -7.29 0.79
N PHE A 96 4.98 -7.51 0.29
CA PHE A 96 4.79 -8.23 -0.97
C PHE A 96 4.80 -7.26 -2.15
N ASP A 97 5.36 -7.67 -3.27
CA ASP A 97 5.45 -6.80 -4.44
C ASP A 97 4.15 -6.81 -5.26
N PHE A 98 3.51 -5.65 -5.35
CA PHE A 98 2.33 -5.41 -6.19
C PHE A 98 2.66 -4.67 -7.50
N GLY A 99 3.94 -4.41 -7.78
CA GLY A 99 4.39 -3.74 -9.01
C GLY A 99 4.49 -4.64 -10.24
N ILE A 100 4.44 -5.96 -10.05
CA ILE A 100 4.49 -6.96 -11.11
C ILE A 100 3.13 -6.98 -11.82
N SER A 101 3.14 -6.73 -13.13
CA SER A 101 1.95 -6.91 -13.96
C SER A 101 1.54 -8.38 -13.86
N ILE A 102 0.27 -8.67 -13.53
CA ILE A 102 -0.26 -10.05 -13.45
C ILE A 102 -0.01 -10.84 -14.76
N GLU A 103 0.26 -10.15 -15.86
CA GLU A 103 0.68 -10.71 -17.15
C GLU A 103 1.94 -11.60 -17.09
N GLN A 104 2.82 -11.44 -16.10
CA GLN A 104 4.04 -12.27 -15.95
C GLN A 104 3.89 -13.46 -15.00
N ALA A 105 2.79 -13.55 -14.22
CA ALA A 105 2.63 -14.60 -13.21
C ALA A 105 1.76 -15.79 -13.67
N LEU A 106 1.17 -15.75 -14.87
CA LEU A 106 0.31 -16.82 -15.39
C LEU A 106 0.92 -17.64 -16.54
N TYR A 107 2.09 -17.30 -17.08
CA TYR A 107 2.76 -18.10 -18.10
C TYR A 107 4.30 -18.10 -17.92
N PRO A 108 4.94 -19.23 -17.59
CA PRO A 108 6.35 -19.39 -17.86
C PRO A 108 6.49 -19.68 -19.36
N SER A 109 6.62 -18.63 -20.18
CA SER A 109 6.89 -18.80 -21.61
C SER A 109 8.12 -18.02 -22.03
N ASN A 110 9.15 -18.80 -22.39
CA ASN A 110 10.18 -18.43 -23.34
C ASN A 110 9.57 -17.79 -24.61
N THR A 111 10.45 -17.08 -25.33
CA THR A 111 10.40 -16.65 -26.75
C THR A 111 9.78 -15.28 -27.10
N ASN A 112 10.57 -14.51 -27.86
CA ASN A 112 10.37 -13.16 -28.38
C ASN A 112 9.15 -13.02 -29.33
N LEU A 113 8.51 -11.84 -29.34
CA LEU A 113 7.95 -11.05 -30.47
C LEU A 113 7.18 -9.85 -29.84
N GLY A 114 7.38 -8.57 -30.22
CA GLY A 114 6.79 -7.94 -31.41
C GLY A 114 5.54 -7.09 -31.06
N THR A 115 5.71 -5.77 -30.96
CA THR A 115 4.75 -4.62 -31.05
C THR A 115 3.23 -4.87 -31.11
N SER A 116 2.44 -4.10 -30.34
CA SER A 116 1.47 -3.08 -30.83
C SER A 116 0.31 -2.76 -29.87
N SER A 117 0.05 -1.45 -29.72
CA SER A 117 -1.25 -0.78 -29.49
C SER A 117 -2.08 -1.02 -28.21
N GLY A 118 -1.97 -0.05 -27.30
CA GLY A 118 -3.05 0.92 -27.00
C GLY A 118 -4.28 0.43 -26.24
N GLN A 119 -4.37 0.76 -24.95
CA GLN A 119 -5.66 0.92 -24.27
C GLN A 119 -5.65 2.18 -23.38
N ALA A 120 -6.67 3.01 -23.56
CA ALA A 120 -6.85 4.30 -22.91
C ALA A 120 -7.36 4.13 -21.45
N LEU A 121 -6.64 4.71 -20.50
CA LEU A 121 -7.07 4.84 -19.10
C LEU A 121 -8.09 5.97 -18.95
N VAL A 122 -9.32 5.65 -18.58
CA VAL A 122 -10.34 6.64 -18.17
C VAL A 122 -10.06 7.06 -16.73
N PRO A 123 -9.88 8.36 -16.41
CA PRO A 123 -9.70 8.79 -15.02
C PRO A 123 -10.98 8.63 -14.20
N ILE A 124 -10.88 7.91 -13.07
CA ILE A 124 -11.97 7.69 -12.07
C ILE A 124 -12.28 8.95 -11.23
N LEU A 125 -11.54 10.05 -11.41
CA LEU A 125 -11.79 11.28 -10.66
C LEU A 125 -12.83 12.14 -11.39
N LYS A 126 -14.11 11.97 -11.04
CA LYS A 126 -15.12 12.99 -11.33
C LYS A 126 -14.76 14.25 -10.54
N HIS A 127 -14.33 15.28 -11.26
CA HIS A 127 -14.08 16.62 -10.76
C HIS A 127 -15.29 17.10 -9.93
N ILE A 128 -15.08 17.30 -8.63
CA ILE A 128 -16.03 17.98 -7.76
C ILE A 128 -16.04 19.46 -8.18
N GLN A 129 -17.13 19.91 -8.80
CA GLN A 129 -17.36 21.33 -9.03
C GLN A 129 -17.90 21.96 -7.74
N THR A 130 -17.15 22.92 -7.19
CA THR A 130 -17.57 23.71 -6.04
C THR A 130 -18.69 24.66 -6.47
N VAL A 131 -19.88 24.54 -5.86
CA VAL A 131 -20.96 25.51 -6.03
C VAL A 131 -20.64 26.73 -5.17
N GLU A 132 -20.31 27.86 -5.81
CA GLU A 132 -20.26 29.17 -5.14
C GLU A 132 -21.67 29.62 -4.76
N ASN A 133 -21.96 29.70 -3.46
CA ASN A 133 -23.19 30.31 -2.97
C ASN A 133 -23.10 31.84 -3.09
N ASN A 134 -23.78 32.41 -4.09
CA ASN A 134 -24.05 33.84 -4.12
C ASN A 134 -25.00 34.22 -2.97
N LYS A 135 -24.47 34.92 -1.97
CA LYS A 135 -25.28 35.59 -0.95
C LYS A 135 -26.15 36.64 -1.62
N ASN A 136 -27.46 36.38 -1.66
CA ASN A 136 -28.48 37.33 -2.08
C ASN A 136 -28.39 38.63 -1.26
N LYS A 137 -28.20 39.74 -1.97
CA LYS A 137 -28.60 41.08 -1.55
C LYS A 137 -30.14 41.12 -1.46
N ASN A 138 -30.65 41.54 -0.32
CA ASN A 138 -31.98 42.12 -0.07
C ASN A 138 -31.85 42.71 1.35
N LYS A 139 -32.13 43.97 1.68
CA LYS A 139 -32.89 45.06 1.05
C LYS A 139 -32.40 46.36 1.69
#